data_AF-A0AAP9K9X0-F1
#
_entry.id   AF-A0AAP9K9X0-F1
#
_cell.length_a   1.000
_cell.length_b   1.000
_cell.length_c   1.000
_cell.angle_alpha   90.00
_cell.angle_beta   90.00
_cell.angle_gamma   90.00
#
_symmetry.space_group_name_H-M   'P 1'
#
loop_
_entity.id
_entity.type
_entity.pdbx_description
1 polymer ?
#
loop_
_entity_poly.entity_id
_entity_poly.type
_entity_poly.pdbx_seq_one_letter_code
_entity_poly.pdbx_strand_id
1 'polypeptide(L)'
;MEDLVLILNIAVVVSISIGGFLVRNYFPKYLSEKAKNLATKEDIGQITDQVESIKRQHAVELEKIKTELGVKGALRQSFQSKSLDALTAIDELLVEIHLYSWKQLAERSPNEHYVWSNVDTLADNRHFHYYRVAIDKVKMVHGLYLTSVAKQALSDLSQSIGMLSSMELALSNDPDEAILESAVPGYSSAIESVEKCRKKLMHELGVQS
;
A
#
# COMPACT_ATOMS: atom_id res chain seq x y z
N MET A 1 63.50 84.59 -28.11
CA MET A 1 62.12 84.18 -28.46
C MET A 1 62.12 82.86 -29.22
N GLU A 2 63.02 82.67 -30.18
CA GLU A 2 63.15 81.43 -30.99
C GLU A 2 63.50 80.17 -30.17
N ASP A 3 64.43 80.24 -29.22
CA ASP A 3 64.81 79.08 -28.39
C ASP A 3 63.66 78.53 -27.54
N LEU A 4 62.80 79.44 -27.05
CA LEU A 4 61.65 79.10 -26.20
C LEU A 4 60.55 78.40 -27.01
N VAL A 5 60.38 78.80 -28.28
CA VAL A 5 59.47 78.14 -29.24
C VAL A 5 60.01 76.76 -29.65
N LEU A 6 61.33 76.62 -29.82
CA LEU A 6 61.97 75.33 -30.13
C LEU A 6 61.76 74.31 -29.01
N ILE A 7 61.99 74.72 -27.75
CA ILE A 7 61.78 73.87 -26.57
C ILE A 7 60.30 73.46 -26.45
N LEU A 8 59.37 74.39 -26.69
CA LEU A 8 57.94 74.11 -26.65
C LEU A 8 57.53 73.08 -27.72
N ASN A 9 58.03 73.22 -28.95
CA ASN A 9 57.76 72.27 -30.04
C ASN A 9 58.32 70.87 -29.74
N ILE A 10 59.53 70.78 -29.19
CA ILE A 10 60.11 69.50 -28.76
C ILE A 10 59.25 68.87 -27.67
N ALA A 11 58.81 69.66 -26.67
CA ALA A 11 57.93 69.17 -25.62
C ALA A 11 56.58 68.66 -26.17
N VAL A 12 56.01 69.33 -27.17
CA VAL A 12 54.79 68.88 -27.87
C VAL A 12 55.02 67.58 -28.63
N VAL A 13 56.12 67.44 -29.37
CA VAL A 13 56.44 66.20 -30.11
C VAL A 13 56.68 65.03 -29.15
N VAL A 14 57.38 65.26 -28.04
CA VAL A 14 57.62 64.25 -27.00
C VAL A 14 56.31 63.84 -26.33
N SER A 15 55.45 64.79 -25.98
CA SER A 15 54.15 64.49 -25.36
C SER A 15 53.19 63.77 -26.32
N ILE A 16 53.17 64.11 -27.62
CA ILE A 16 52.43 63.37 -28.64
C ILE A 16 53.00 61.96 -28.82
N SER A 17 54.32 61.80 -28.81
CA SER A 17 54.98 60.49 -28.96
C SER A 17 54.68 59.57 -27.77
N ILE A 18 54.74 60.10 -26.54
CA ILE A 18 54.39 59.38 -25.32
C ILE A 18 52.88 59.06 -25.30
N GLY A 19 52.04 60.03 -25.66
CA GLY A 19 50.59 59.84 -25.76
C GLY A 19 50.21 58.78 -26.79
N GLY A 20 50.83 58.83 -27.98
CA GLY A 20 50.65 57.85 -29.05
C GLY A 20 51.12 56.45 -28.64
N PHE A 21 52.24 56.34 -27.92
CA PHE A 21 52.72 55.08 -27.37
C PHE A 21 51.75 54.49 -26.32
N LEU A 22 51.25 55.31 -25.39
CA LEU A 22 50.27 54.90 -24.39
C LEU A 22 48.95 54.44 -25.03
N VAL A 23 48.40 55.20 -25.97
CA VAL A 23 47.18 54.84 -26.68
C VAL A 23 47.38 53.55 -27.47
N ARG A 24 48.53 53.37 -28.14
CA ARG A 24 48.80 52.19 -28.96
C ARG A 24 49.02 50.92 -28.14
N ASN A 25 49.63 51.00 -26.95
CA ASN A 25 49.97 49.80 -26.17
C ASN A 25 49.05 49.53 -24.96
N TYR A 26 48.59 50.56 -24.23
CA TYR A 26 47.84 50.37 -22.99
C TYR A 26 46.34 50.30 -23.22
N PHE A 27 45.79 51.11 -24.13
CA PHE A 27 44.36 51.12 -24.42
C PHE A 27 43.82 49.77 -24.94
N PRO A 28 44.45 49.11 -25.95
CA PRO A 28 43.96 47.80 -26.41
C PRO A 28 44.10 46.70 -25.35
N LYS A 29 45.14 46.73 -24.52
CA LYS A 29 45.30 45.78 -23.41
C LYS A 29 44.21 45.95 -22.35
N TYR A 30 43.91 47.18 -21.98
CA TYR A 30 42.84 47.48 -21.02
C TYR A 30 41.47 47.05 -21.55
N LEU A 31 41.16 47.35 -22.82
CA LEU A 31 39.90 46.91 -23.44
C LEU A 31 39.81 45.39 -23.53
N SER A 32 40.91 44.70 -23.86
CA SER A 32 40.96 43.23 -23.90
C SER A 32 40.69 42.61 -22.53
N GLU A 33 41.35 43.09 -21.48
CA GLU A 33 41.09 42.62 -20.11
C GLU A 33 39.67 42.96 -19.65
N LYS A 34 39.14 44.14 -19.98
CA LYS A 34 37.76 44.50 -19.64
C LYS A 34 36.75 43.60 -20.36
N ALA A 35 36.96 43.30 -21.63
CA ALA A 35 36.12 42.40 -22.41
C ALA A 35 36.18 40.96 -21.87
N LYS A 36 37.37 40.47 -21.52
CA LYS A 36 37.57 39.17 -20.89
C LYS A 36 36.84 39.07 -19.55
N ASN A 37 36.96 40.09 -18.70
CA ASN A 37 36.27 40.12 -17.42
C ASN A 37 34.73 40.21 -17.58
N LEU A 38 34.24 40.85 -18.63
CA LEU A 38 32.82 40.88 -18.94
C LEU A 38 32.32 39.49 -19.36
N ALA A 39 33.01 38.83 -20.30
CA ALA A 39 32.69 37.48 -20.75
C ALA A 39 32.69 36.47 -19.59
N THR A 40 33.73 36.49 -18.73
CA THR A 40 33.78 35.61 -17.54
C THR A 40 32.60 35.84 -16.59
N LYS A 41 32.15 37.07 -16.40
CA LYS A 41 30.99 37.37 -15.54
C LYS A 41 29.69 36.84 -16.15
N GLU A 42 29.53 36.96 -17.46
CA GLU A 42 28.38 36.41 -18.18
C GLU A 42 28.35 34.88 -18.09
N ASP A 43 29.49 34.21 -18.26
CA ASP A 43 29.62 32.75 -18.09
C ASP A 43 29.22 32.30 -16.68
N ILE A 44 29.69 33.01 -15.64
CA ILE A 44 29.29 32.73 -14.24
C ILE A 44 27.79 32.93 -14.04
N GLY A 45 27.20 33.97 -14.66
CA GLY A 45 25.76 34.19 -14.66
C GLY A 45 25.00 33.01 -15.25
N GLN A 46 25.40 32.56 -16.44
CA GLN A 46 24.78 31.42 -17.11
C GLN A 46 24.88 30.13 -16.28
N ILE A 47 26.05 29.86 -15.70
CA ILE A 47 26.24 28.70 -14.82
C ILE A 47 25.32 28.80 -13.60
N THR A 48 25.22 29.99 -12.99
CA THR A 48 24.36 30.21 -11.81
C THR A 48 22.90 29.98 -12.16
N ASP A 49 22.43 30.50 -13.28
CA ASP A 49 21.06 30.30 -13.76
C ASP A 49 20.77 28.83 -14.03
N GLN A 50 21.73 28.09 -14.61
CA GLN A 50 21.59 26.66 -14.84
C GLN A 50 21.52 25.88 -13.52
N VAL A 51 22.35 26.21 -12.54
CA VAL A 51 22.32 25.59 -11.20
C VAL A 51 21.00 25.88 -10.49
N GLU A 52 20.50 27.11 -10.54
CA GLU A 52 19.21 27.47 -9.96
C GLU A 52 18.04 26.77 -10.67
N SER A 53 18.11 26.62 -12.00
CA SER A 53 17.14 25.85 -12.77
C SER A 53 17.13 24.37 -12.33
N ILE A 54 18.30 23.75 -12.21
CA ILE A 54 18.44 22.36 -11.75
C ILE A 54 17.89 22.19 -10.33
N LYS A 55 18.20 23.11 -9.40
CA LYS A 55 17.64 23.07 -8.04
C LYS A 55 16.12 23.16 -8.04
N ARG A 56 15.54 24.05 -8.86
CA ARG A 56 14.08 24.18 -9.00
C ARG A 56 13.47 22.90 -9.57
N GLN A 57 14.08 22.31 -10.60
CA GLN A 57 13.64 21.04 -11.18
C GLN A 57 13.66 19.93 -10.13
N HIS A 58 14.76 19.78 -9.37
CA HIS A 58 14.83 18.81 -8.30
C HIS A 58 13.80 19.03 -7.19
N ALA A 59 13.56 20.28 -6.78
CA ALA A 59 12.52 20.59 -5.80
C ALA A 59 11.13 20.15 -6.27
N VAL A 60 10.81 20.40 -7.56
CA VAL A 60 9.55 19.98 -8.18
C VAL A 60 9.45 18.46 -8.27
N GLU A 61 10.51 17.78 -8.70
CA GLU A 61 10.56 16.32 -8.79
C GLU A 61 10.42 15.65 -7.42
N LEU A 62 11.10 16.17 -6.41
CA LEU A 62 11.00 15.66 -5.04
C LEU A 62 9.58 15.80 -4.49
N GLU A 63 8.93 16.95 -4.70
CA GLU A 63 7.55 17.15 -4.26
C GLU A 63 6.58 16.23 -5.01
N LYS A 64 6.81 16.03 -6.31
CA LYS A 64 6.04 15.05 -7.11
C LYS A 64 6.21 13.63 -6.55
N ILE A 65 7.44 13.18 -6.31
CA ILE A 65 7.71 11.84 -5.76
C ILE A 65 7.07 11.70 -4.38
N LYS A 66 7.18 12.72 -3.52
CA LYS A 66 6.60 12.73 -2.17
C LYS A 66 5.08 12.64 -2.21
N THR A 67 4.43 13.39 -3.09
CA THR A 67 2.96 13.33 -3.26
C THR A 67 2.51 11.99 -3.81
N GLU A 68 3.21 11.43 -4.80
CA GLU A 68 2.93 10.09 -5.34
C GLU A 68 3.10 9.00 -4.27
N LEU A 69 4.16 9.06 -3.48
CA LEU A 69 4.38 8.13 -2.35
C LEU A 69 3.31 8.30 -1.27
N GLY A 70 2.90 9.53 -0.97
CA GLY A 70 1.81 9.82 -0.03
C GLY A 70 0.49 9.20 -0.48
N VAL A 71 0.11 9.37 -1.75
CA VAL A 71 -1.10 8.77 -2.32
C VAL A 71 -1.03 7.25 -2.31
N LYS A 72 0.09 6.65 -2.75
CA LYS A 72 0.29 5.20 -2.72
C LYS A 72 0.24 4.64 -1.30
N GLY A 73 0.83 5.35 -0.34
CA GLY A 73 0.81 4.99 1.07
C GLY A 73 -0.60 5.01 1.65
N ALA A 74 -1.35 6.10 1.43
CA ALA A 74 -2.73 6.24 1.87
C ALA A 74 -3.65 5.17 1.28
N LEU A 75 -3.51 4.87 -0.02
CA LEU A 75 -4.26 3.81 -0.68
C LEU A 75 -3.95 2.43 -0.09
N ARG A 76 -2.67 2.13 0.12
CA ARG A 76 -2.23 0.86 0.72
C ARG A 76 -2.76 0.70 2.14
N GLN A 77 -2.71 1.75 2.95
CA GLN A 77 -3.24 1.75 4.31
C GLN A 77 -4.76 1.55 4.32
N SER A 78 -5.50 2.24 3.45
CA SER A 78 -6.95 2.06 3.32
C SER A 78 -7.30 0.63 2.89
N PHE A 79 -6.55 0.04 1.95
CA PHE A 79 -6.75 -1.34 1.52
C PHE A 79 -6.47 -2.34 2.65
N GLN A 80 -5.37 -2.15 3.38
CA GLN A 80 -5.03 -2.98 4.54
C GLN A 80 -6.11 -2.94 5.62
N SER A 81 -6.63 -1.76 5.95
CA SER A 81 -7.74 -1.61 6.90
C SER A 81 -8.97 -2.41 6.44
N LYS A 82 -9.37 -2.29 5.16
CA LYS A 82 -10.51 -3.05 4.63
C LYS A 82 -10.30 -4.56 4.58
N SER A 83 -9.06 -4.99 4.39
CA SER A 83 -8.70 -6.42 4.47
C SER A 83 -8.82 -6.96 5.90
N LEU A 84 -8.40 -6.19 6.91
CA LEU A 84 -8.61 -6.55 8.31
C LEU A 84 -10.09 -6.60 8.67
N ASP A 85 -10.88 -5.59 8.29
CA ASP A 85 -12.34 -5.58 8.49
C ASP A 85 -13.01 -6.83 7.87
N ALA A 86 -12.59 -7.19 6.65
CA ALA A 86 -13.07 -8.38 5.96
C ALA A 86 -12.75 -9.67 6.73
N LEU A 87 -11.54 -9.78 7.26
CA LEU A 87 -11.09 -10.96 8.00
C LEU A 87 -11.79 -11.07 9.35
N THR A 88 -12.04 -9.97 10.04
CA THR A 88 -12.86 -9.95 11.26
C THR A 88 -14.28 -10.46 10.98
N ALA A 89 -14.93 -9.95 9.94
CA ALA A 89 -16.27 -10.42 9.56
C ALA A 89 -16.31 -11.91 9.17
N ILE A 90 -15.24 -12.41 8.55
CA ILE A 90 -15.09 -13.84 8.26
C ILE A 90 -14.91 -14.64 9.56
N ASP A 91 -14.01 -14.21 10.45
CA ASP A 91 -13.73 -14.93 11.71
C ASP A 91 -14.97 -15.00 12.60
N GLU A 92 -15.76 -13.93 12.68
CA GLU A 92 -17.06 -13.92 13.37
C GLU A 92 -18.00 -15.00 12.81
N LEU A 93 -18.11 -15.11 11.48
CA LEU A 93 -18.92 -16.15 10.85
C LEU A 93 -18.37 -17.56 11.10
N LEU A 94 -17.05 -17.74 11.08
CA LEU A 94 -16.41 -19.02 11.38
C LEU A 94 -16.68 -19.45 12.83
N VAL A 95 -16.64 -18.51 13.78
CA VAL A 95 -17.00 -18.73 15.18
C VAL A 95 -18.46 -19.16 15.29
N GLU A 96 -19.39 -18.50 14.60
CA GLU A 96 -20.80 -18.92 14.61
C GLU A 96 -21.00 -20.36 14.13
N ILE A 97 -20.33 -20.75 13.04
CA ILE A 97 -20.40 -22.12 12.51
C ILE A 97 -19.81 -23.14 13.49
N HIS A 98 -18.68 -22.80 14.10
CA HIS A 98 -18.02 -23.66 15.08
C HIS A 98 -18.90 -23.86 16.32
N LEU A 99 -19.45 -22.76 16.84
CA LEU A 99 -20.37 -22.79 17.98
C LEU A 99 -21.63 -23.59 17.64
N TYR A 100 -22.22 -23.40 16.46
CA TYR A 100 -23.38 -24.17 16.03
C TYR A 100 -23.10 -25.67 16.00
N SER A 101 -21.92 -26.06 15.51
CA SER A 101 -21.50 -27.46 15.46
C SER A 101 -21.33 -28.05 16.86
N TRP A 102 -20.77 -27.29 17.81
CA TRP A 102 -20.71 -27.69 19.22
C TRP A 102 -22.09 -27.81 19.87
N LYS A 103 -23.03 -26.89 19.60
CA LYS A 103 -24.43 -27.01 20.06
C LYS A 103 -25.02 -28.36 19.68
N GLN A 104 -24.90 -28.69 18.40
CA GLN A 104 -25.47 -29.92 17.84
C GLN A 104 -24.78 -31.17 18.40
N LEU A 105 -23.49 -31.13 18.70
CA LEU A 105 -22.80 -32.23 19.39
C LEU A 105 -23.24 -32.37 20.85
N ALA A 106 -23.35 -31.26 21.58
CA ALA A 106 -23.73 -31.25 22.99
C ALA A 106 -25.19 -31.67 23.22
N GLU A 107 -26.12 -31.29 22.34
CA GLU A 107 -27.51 -31.77 22.37
C GLU A 107 -27.62 -33.29 22.19
N ARG A 108 -26.64 -33.90 21.53
CA ARG A 108 -26.57 -35.35 21.27
C ARG A 108 -25.71 -36.09 22.31
N SER A 109 -25.05 -35.37 23.23
CA SER A 109 -24.20 -35.91 24.29
C SER A 109 -24.84 -35.68 25.67
N PRO A 110 -25.23 -36.74 26.41
CA PRO A 110 -25.89 -36.62 27.71
C PRO A 110 -25.12 -35.80 28.76
N ASN A 111 -23.79 -35.69 28.63
CA ASN A 111 -22.90 -35.13 29.65
C ASN A 111 -22.54 -33.65 29.42
N GLU A 112 -22.78 -33.10 28.22
CA GLU A 112 -22.26 -31.77 27.83
C GLU A 112 -23.34 -30.70 27.67
N HIS A 113 -24.62 -31.11 27.69
CA HIS A 113 -25.78 -30.24 27.46
C HIS A 113 -25.84 -29.01 28.38
N TYR A 114 -25.41 -29.12 29.64
CA TYR A 114 -25.49 -28.02 30.62
C TYR A 114 -24.46 -26.91 30.38
N VAL A 115 -23.28 -27.24 29.87
CA VAL A 115 -22.19 -26.26 29.66
C VAL A 115 -22.48 -25.36 28.47
N TRP A 116 -23.11 -25.92 27.44
CA TRP A 116 -23.37 -25.22 26.18
C TRP A 116 -24.38 -24.07 26.32
N SER A 117 -25.43 -24.25 27.12
CA SER A 117 -26.49 -23.24 27.31
C SER A 117 -25.99 -21.87 27.83
N ASN A 118 -24.82 -21.83 28.46
CA ASN A 118 -24.22 -20.59 28.98
C ASN A 118 -23.42 -19.81 27.91
N VAL A 119 -23.11 -20.45 26.77
CA VAL A 119 -22.32 -19.87 25.67
C VAL A 119 -23.20 -19.67 24.42
N ASP A 120 -24.40 -20.26 24.41
CA ASP A 120 -25.34 -20.19 23.30
C ASP A 120 -25.90 -18.77 23.11
N THR A 121 -25.37 -18.08 22.11
CA THR A 121 -25.82 -16.76 21.63
C THR A 121 -26.37 -16.87 20.21
N LEU A 122 -26.53 -18.08 19.69
CA LEU A 122 -26.91 -18.33 18.31
C LEU A 122 -28.41 -18.17 18.13
N ALA A 123 -28.81 -17.73 16.93
CA ALA A 123 -30.22 -17.69 16.60
C ALA A 123 -30.68 -19.10 16.22
N ASP A 124 -31.80 -19.56 16.78
CA ASP A 124 -32.30 -20.93 16.63
C ASP A 124 -32.64 -21.33 15.18
N ASN A 125 -32.71 -20.38 14.25
CA ASN A 125 -33.04 -20.60 12.84
C ASN A 125 -31.82 -20.72 11.91
N ARG A 126 -30.60 -20.70 12.45
CA ARG A 126 -29.36 -20.75 11.66
C ARG A 126 -28.80 -22.17 11.63
N HIS A 127 -28.99 -22.85 10.49
CA HIS A 127 -28.48 -24.20 10.20
C HIS A 127 -27.39 -24.16 9.11
N PHE A 128 -26.77 -25.29 8.75
CA PHE A 128 -25.69 -25.32 7.76
C PHE A 128 -26.10 -24.76 6.40
N HIS A 129 -27.37 -24.88 6.00
CA HIS A 129 -27.85 -24.24 4.77
C HIS A 129 -27.69 -22.72 4.81
N TYR A 130 -28.05 -22.09 5.93
CA TYR A 130 -27.86 -20.65 6.14
C TYR A 130 -26.38 -20.30 6.10
N TYR A 131 -25.53 -21.05 6.83
CA TYR A 131 -24.11 -20.75 6.91
C TYR A 131 -23.38 -20.89 5.57
N ARG A 132 -23.76 -21.86 4.72
CA ARG A 132 -23.28 -21.95 3.35
C ARG A 132 -23.53 -20.65 2.58
N VAL A 133 -24.77 -20.17 2.59
CA VAL A 133 -25.15 -18.92 1.89
C VAL A 133 -24.45 -17.71 2.52
N ALA A 134 -24.28 -17.69 3.83
CA ALA A 134 -23.56 -16.64 4.54
C ALA A 134 -22.07 -16.60 4.15
N ILE A 135 -21.40 -17.75 4.00
CA ILE A 135 -20.02 -17.83 3.52
C ILE A 135 -19.92 -17.27 2.10
N ASP A 136 -20.81 -17.67 1.20
CA ASP A 136 -20.81 -17.19 -0.18
C ASP A 136 -21.07 -15.67 -0.24
N LYS A 137 -21.98 -15.15 0.60
CA LYS A 137 -22.23 -13.71 0.75
C LYS A 137 -20.98 -12.97 1.22
N VAL A 138 -20.34 -13.43 2.29
CA VAL A 138 -19.12 -12.80 2.83
C VAL A 138 -18.00 -12.81 1.80
N LYS A 139 -17.83 -13.92 1.06
CA LYS A 139 -16.88 -14.03 -0.06
C LYS A 139 -17.18 -13.03 -1.18
N MET A 140 -18.45 -12.77 -1.50
CA MET A 140 -18.83 -11.76 -2.50
C MET A 140 -18.61 -10.33 -2.00
N VAL A 141 -19.02 -10.02 -0.77
CA VAL A 141 -18.92 -8.67 -0.18
C VAL A 141 -17.45 -8.28 0.03
N HIS A 142 -16.66 -9.19 0.57
CA HIS A 142 -15.28 -8.91 0.96
C HIS A 142 -14.23 -9.40 -0.05
N GLY A 143 -14.66 -10.07 -1.12
CA GLY A 143 -13.76 -10.72 -2.07
C GLY A 143 -12.72 -9.81 -2.71
N LEU A 144 -12.97 -8.51 -2.83
CA LEU A 144 -11.97 -7.57 -3.36
C LEU A 144 -10.75 -7.40 -2.44
N TYR A 145 -10.90 -7.67 -1.14
CA TYR A 145 -9.87 -7.48 -0.12
C TYR A 145 -9.21 -8.80 0.32
N LEU A 146 -9.61 -9.92 -0.30
CA LEU A 146 -9.12 -11.26 -0.02
C LEU A 146 -8.18 -11.72 -1.13
N THR A 147 -7.16 -12.49 -0.74
CA THR A 147 -6.27 -13.17 -1.65
C THR A 147 -6.98 -14.29 -2.40
N SER A 148 -6.28 -14.91 -3.37
CA SER A 148 -6.78 -16.11 -4.04
C SER A 148 -6.90 -17.31 -3.08
N VAL A 149 -5.94 -17.48 -2.15
CA VAL A 149 -5.94 -18.63 -1.23
C VAL A 149 -7.04 -18.50 -0.19
N ALA A 150 -7.26 -17.30 0.36
CA ALA A 150 -8.38 -17.04 1.28
C ALA A 150 -9.73 -17.33 0.61
N LYS A 151 -9.91 -16.90 -0.65
CA LYS A 151 -11.11 -17.22 -1.44
C LYS A 151 -11.26 -18.72 -1.67
N GLN A 152 -10.18 -19.43 -1.93
CA GLN A 152 -10.21 -20.88 -2.09
C GLN A 152 -10.57 -21.57 -0.77
N ALA A 153 -9.98 -21.16 0.36
CA ALA A 153 -10.30 -21.70 1.67
C ALA A 153 -11.78 -21.55 2.03
N LEU A 154 -12.36 -20.37 1.76
CA LEU A 154 -13.80 -20.14 1.94
C LEU A 154 -14.66 -20.97 0.98
N SER A 155 -14.18 -21.24 -0.24
CA SER A 155 -14.89 -22.08 -1.20
C SER A 155 -14.88 -23.55 -0.77
N ASP A 156 -13.74 -24.05 -0.29
CA ASP A 156 -13.60 -25.39 0.27
C ASP A 156 -14.55 -25.55 1.48
N LEU A 157 -14.60 -24.54 2.36
CA LEU A 157 -15.50 -24.53 3.50
C LEU A 157 -16.98 -24.50 3.08
N SER A 158 -17.36 -23.60 2.17
CA SER A 158 -18.74 -23.51 1.64
C SER A 158 -19.20 -24.85 1.06
N GLN A 159 -18.31 -25.54 0.33
CA GLN A 159 -18.60 -26.89 -0.19
C GLN A 159 -18.79 -27.91 0.94
N SER A 160 -17.89 -27.92 1.93
CA SER A 160 -17.99 -28.82 3.10
C SER A 160 -19.31 -28.64 3.86
N ILE A 161 -19.63 -27.39 4.23
CA ILE A 161 -20.87 -27.02 4.91
C ILE A 161 -22.10 -27.34 4.04
N GLY A 162 -22.01 -27.18 2.71
CA GLY A 162 -23.08 -27.54 1.79
C GLY A 162 -23.40 -29.04 1.76
N MET A 163 -22.39 -29.90 1.89
CA MET A 163 -22.60 -31.34 2.02
C MET A 163 -23.30 -31.67 3.35
N LEU A 164 -22.86 -31.05 4.45
CA LEU A 164 -23.46 -31.23 5.77
C LEU A 164 -24.89 -30.69 5.88
N SER A 165 -25.21 -29.62 5.15
CA SER A 165 -26.59 -29.13 5.02
C SER A 165 -27.54 -30.17 4.45
N SER A 166 -27.05 -31.08 3.59
CA SER A 166 -27.87 -32.17 3.04
C SER A 166 -28.14 -33.24 4.09
N MET A 167 -27.17 -33.50 4.99
CA MET A 167 -27.35 -34.37 6.15
C MET A 167 -28.39 -33.82 7.12
N GLU A 168 -28.36 -32.52 7.44
CA GLU A 168 -29.38 -31.89 8.31
C GLU A 168 -30.80 -31.98 7.73
N LEU A 169 -30.93 -31.82 6.41
CA LEU A 169 -32.21 -31.99 5.74
C LEU A 169 -32.73 -33.43 5.86
N ALA A 170 -31.83 -34.42 5.74
CA ALA A 170 -32.16 -35.82 5.93
C ALA A 170 -32.53 -36.14 7.39
N LEU A 171 -31.84 -35.52 8.37
CA LEU A 171 -32.16 -35.64 9.80
C LEU A 171 -33.55 -35.08 10.15
N SER A 172 -34.04 -34.12 9.36
CA SER A 172 -35.34 -33.49 9.58
C SER A 172 -36.52 -34.29 9.01
N ASN A 173 -36.27 -35.26 8.12
CA ASN A 173 -37.28 -35.99 7.36
C ASN A 173 -37.28 -37.48 7.71
N ASP A 174 -37.75 -37.82 8.92
CA ASP A 174 -37.87 -39.20 9.43
C ASP A 174 -36.57 -40.02 9.28
N PRO A 175 -35.55 -39.74 10.12
CA PRO A 175 -34.21 -40.26 9.90
C PRO A 175 -34.07 -41.74 10.21
N ASP A 176 -33.47 -42.48 9.28
CA ASP A 176 -32.98 -43.83 9.53
C ASP A 176 -31.81 -43.82 10.54
N GLU A 177 -31.61 -44.94 11.25
CA GLU A 177 -30.57 -45.09 12.29
C GLU A 177 -29.16 -44.77 11.78
N ALA A 178 -28.84 -45.14 10.54
CA ALA A 178 -27.57 -44.81 9.90
C ALA A 178 -27.34 -43.28 9.75
N ILE A 179 -28.41 -42.50 9.56
CA ILE A 179 -28.33 -41.04 9.41
C ILE A 179 -28.09 -40.42 10.78
N LEU A 180 -28.74 -40.93 11.83
CA LEU A 180 -28.51 -40.50 13.21
C LEU A 180 -27.06 -40.73 13.66
N GLU A 181 -26.50 -41.91 13.34
CA GLU A 181 -25.10 -42.22 13.64
C GLU A 181 -24.12 -41.33 12.86
N SER A 182 -24.47 -40.91 11.64
CA SER A 182 -23.63 -40.03 10.81
C SER A 182 -23.61 -38.56 11.27
N ALA A 183 -24.57 -38.15 12.12
CA ALA A 183 -24.72 -36.75 12.53
C ALA A 183 -23.51 -36.25 13.35
N VAL A 184 -23.08 -37.02 14.35
CA VAL A 184 -21.95 -36.69 15.22
C VAL A 184 -20.64 -36.49 14.43
N PRO A 185 -20.18 -37.45 13.59
CA PRO A 185 -19.00 -37.24 12.77
C PRO A 185 -19.18 -36.11 11.74
N GLY A 186 -20.41 -35.86 11.27
CA GLY A 186 -20.73 -34.72 10.40
C GLY A 186 -20.45 -33.36 11.06
N TYR A 187 -20.97 -33.12 12.27
CA TYR A 187 -20.70 -31.88 13.01
C TYR A 187 -19.22 -31.77 13.44
N SER A 188 -18.56 -32.88 13.78
CA SER A 188 -17.12 -32.91 14.05
C SER A 188 -16.30 -32.52 12.81
N SER A 189 -16.66 -33.02 11.62
CA SER A 189 -16.01 -32.66 10.36
C SER A 189 -16.23 -31.19 9.98
N ALA A 190 -17.37 -30.59 10.39
CA ALA A 190 -17.62 -29.17 10.22
C ALA A 190 -16.60 -28.33 10.99
N ILE A 191 -16.33 -28.70 12.24
CA ILE A 191 -15.34 -28.04 13.12
C ILE A 191 -13.94 -28.12 12.50
N GLU A 192 -13.53 -29.32 12.07
CA GLU A 192 -12.23 -29.51 11.41
C GLU A 192 -12.11 -28.67 10.12
N SER A 193 -13.19 -28.58 9.33
CA SER A 193 -13.24 -27.76 8.12
C SER A 193 -13.09 -26.27 8.44
N VAL A 194 -13.74 -25.79 9.50
CA VAL A 194 -13.65 -24.41 9.98
C VAL A 194 -12.23 -24.11 10.47
N GLU A 195 -11.62 -24.98 11.29
CA GLU A 195 -10.26 -24.82 11.79
C GLU A 195 -9.23 -24.81 10.65
N LYS A 196 -9.39 -25.70 9.67
CA LYS A 196 -8.56 -25.73 8.47
C LYS A 196 -8.69 -24.43 7.67
N CYS A 197 -9.90 -23.90 7.53
CA CYS A 197 -10.13 -22.60 6.87
C CYS A 197 -9.43 -21.47 7.65
N ARG A 198 -9.62 -21.42 8.96
CA ARG A 198 -8.99 -20.42 9.84
C ARG A 198 -7.48 -20.46 9.76
N LYS A 199 -6.87 -21.65 9.81
CA LYS A 199 -5.41 -21.81 9.71
C LYS A 199 -4.87 -21.30 8.37
N LYS A 200 -5.57 -21.56 7.25
CA LYS A 200 -5.21 -21.02 5.93
C LYS A 200 -5.29 -19.49 5.92
N LEU A 201 -6.31 -18.89 6.55
CA LEU A 201 -6.46 -17.43 6.65
C LEU A 201 -5.37 -16.79 7.53
N MET A 202 -5.03 -17.40 8.68
CA MET A 202 -4.00 -16.89 9.59
C MET A 202 -2.60 -16.94 8.98
N HIS A 203 -2.28 -18.01 8.25
CA HIS A 203 -1.00 -18.14 7.56
C HIS A 203 -0.75 -16.98 6.58
N GLU A 204 -1.79 -16.49 5.91
CA GLU A 204 -1.69 -15.36 4.99
C GLU A 204 -1.52 -14.00 5.67
N LEU A 205 -1.96 -13.86 6.92
CA LEU A 205 -1.73 -12.66 7.72
C LEU A 205 -0.30 -12.55 8.24
N GLY A 206 0.56 -13.55 8.00
CA GLY A 206 1.89 -13.64 8.60
C GLY A 206 1.86 -13.90 10.11
N VAL A 207 0.68 -14.19 10.66
CA VAL A 207 0.48 -14.62 12.04
C VAL A 207 0.69 -16.13 12.04
N GLN A 208 1.91 -16.58 12.36
CA GLN A 208 2.16 -18.00 12.56
C GLN A 208 1.28 -18.48 13.72
N SER A 209 0.45 -19.50 13.45
CA SER A 209 -0.30 -20.26 14.46
C SER A 209 0.63 -21.11 15.30
#